data_AF-A0A950JIF6-F1
#
_entry.id   AF-A0A950JIF6-F1
#
_cell.length_a   1.000
_cell.length_b   1.000
_cell.length_c   1.000
_cell.angle_alpha   90.00
_cell.angle_beta   90.00
_cell.angle_gamma   90.00
#
_symmetry.space_group_name_H-M   'P 1'
#
loop_
_entity.id
_entity.type
_entity.pdbx_description
1 polymer ?
#
loop_
_entity_poly.entity_id
_entity_poly.type
_entity_poly.pdbx_seq_one_letter_code
_entity_poly.pdbx_strand_id
1 'polypeptide(L)' 'IIEVSEVQELFKEFEGRGVEIAQPLTHQVWGGTEFHIRDPDGNVISFVTYD' A
#
# COMPACT_ATOMS: atom_id res chain seq x y z
N ILE A 1 -3.66 6.19 7.01
CA ILE A 1 -4.13 5.96 5.62
C ILE A 1 -3.70 7.18 4.83
N ILE A 2 -3.11 6.96 3.66
CA ILE A 2 -2.63 7.99 2.75
C ILE A 2 -3.26 7.70 1.39
N GLU A 3 -4.01 8.65 0.85
CA GLU A 3 -4.57 8.53 -0.50
C GLU A 3 -3.50 8.88 -1.55
N VAL A 4 -3.37 8.05 -2.57
CA VAL A 4 -2.39 8.22 -3.65
C VAL A 4 -3.04 7.91 -5.00
N SER A 5 -2.67 8.66 -6.04
CA SER A 5 -3.23 8.46 -7.38
C SER A 5 -2.74 7.15 -8.03
N GLU A 6 -1.45 6.84 -7.90
CA GLU A 6 -0.78 5.71 -8.57
C GLU A 6 -0.41 4.59 -7.58
N VAL A 7 -1.40 3.98 -6.92
CA VAL A 7 -1.16 2.98 -5.86
C VAL A 7 -0.37 1.75 -6.34
N GLN A 8 -0.54 1.36 -7.61
CA GLN A 8 0.13 0.20 -8.20
C GLN A 8 1.62 0.46 -8.45
N GLU A 9 1.96 1.66 -8.92
CA GLU A 9 3.35 2.04 -9.17
C GLU A 9 4.11 2.17 -7.84
N LEU A 10 3.48 2.78 -6.84
CA LEU A 10 4.05 2.92 -5.51
C LEU A 10 4.28 1.55 -4.83
N PHE A 11 3.35 0.62 -4.98
CA PHE A 11 3.53 -0.76 -4.50
C PHE A 11 4.77 -1.42 -5.10
N LYS A 12 4.94 -1.35 -6.44
CA LYS A 12 6.11 -1.92 -7.13
C LYS A 12 7.42 -1.24 -6.71
N GLU A 13 7.40 0.07 -6.49
CA GLU A 13 8.56 0.81 -5.99
C GLU A 13 8.99 0.27 -4.61
N PHE A 14 8.03 0.07 -3.70
CA PHE A 14 8.32 -0.39 -2.34
C PHE A 14 8.74 -1.86 -2.30
N GLU A 15 8.11 -2.71 -3.11
CA GLU A 15 8.53 -4.09 -3.30
C GLU A 15 9.97 -4.16 -3.84
N GLY A 16 10.30 -3.37 -4.86
CA GLY A 16 11.64 -3.31 -5.45
C GLY A 16 12.72 -2.77 -4.50
N ARG A 17 12.31 -2.02 -3.47
CA ARG A 17 13.20 -1.52 -2.40
C ARG A 17 13.29 -2.47 -1.21
N GLY A 18 12.59 -3.60 -1.22
CA GLY A 18 12.58 -4.56 -0.11
C GLY A 18 11.90 -4.04 1.16
N VAL A 19 10.95 -3.11 1.02
CA VAL A 19 10.12 -2.65 2.14
C VAL A 19 9.25 -3.81 2.64
N GLU A 20 9.05 -3.93 3.95
CA GLU A 20 8.17 -4.96 4.52
C GLU A 20 6.71 -4.68 4.13
N ILE A 21 6.17 -5.50 3.23
CA ILE A 21 4.77 -5.47 2.84
C ILE A 21 3.94 -6.22 3.88
N ALA A 22 3.17 -5.49 4.69
CA ALA A 22 2.27 -6.04 5.70
C ALA A 22 0.96 -6.57 5.11
N GLN A 23 0.50 -5.96 4.01
CA GLN A 23 -0.64 -6.42 3.20
C GLN A 23 -0.33 -6.17 1.72
N PRO A 24 -0.43 -7.19 0.85
CA PRO A 24 -0.19 -7.02 -0.58
C PRO A 24 -1.25 -6.11 -1.20
N LEU A 25 -0.94 -5.58 -2.39
CA LEU A 25 -1.89 -4.81 -3.19
C LEU A 25 -3.19 -5.60 -3.40
N THR A 26 -4.28 -5.09 -2.85
CA THR A 26 -5.58 -5.77 -2.77
C THR A 26 -6.69 -4.83 -3.18
N HIS A 27 -7.57 -5.29 -4.05
CA HIS A 27 -8.83 -4.61 -4.35
C HIS A 27 -9.87 -4.95 -3.29
N GLN A 28 -10.46 -3.92 -2.68
CA GLN A 28 -11.35 -4.02 -1.56
C GLN A 28 -12.81 -4.00 -1.99
N VAL A 29 -13.67 -4.67 -1.22
CA VAL A 29 -15.12 -4.79 -1.52
C VAL A 29 -15.87 -3.44 -1.51
N TRP A 30 -15.29 -2.43 -0.87
CA TRP A 30 -15.81 -1.06 -0.81
C TRP A 30 -15.30 -0.16 -1.94
N GLY A 31 -14.56 -0.71 -2.91
CA GLY A 31 -14.21 -0.01 -4.16
C GLY A 31 -12.87 0.71 -4.16
N GLY A 32 -12.01 0.53 -3.16
CA GLY A 32 -10.62 1.02 -3.24
C GLY A 32 -9.61 -0.08 -3.46
N THR A 33 -8.46 0.32 -3.97
CA THR A 33 -7.28 -0.55 -4.09
C THR A 33 -6.21 -0.06 -3.13
N GLU A 34 -5.73 -0.94 -2.26
CA GLU A 34 -4.77 -0.55 -1.21
C GLU A 34 -3.67 -1.59 -0.99
N PHE A 35 -2.55 -1.16 -0.39
CA PHE A 35 -1.53 -2.03 0.19
C PHE A 35 -1.00 -1.42 1.49
N HIS A 36 -0.42 -2.26 2.35
CA HIS A 36 0.13 -1.82 3.63
C HIS A 36 1.61 -2.15 3.73
N ILE A 37 2.38 -1.24 4.33
CA ILE A 37 3.76 -1.49 4.74
C ILE A 37 3.90 -1.49 6.25
N ARG A 38 4.97 -2.09 6.74
CA ARG A 38 5.47 -1.91 8.10
C ARG A 38 6.74 -1.07 8.08
N ASP A 39 6.76 0.00 8.86
CA ASP A 39 7.98 0.78 9.09
C ASP A 39 8.89 0.12 10.14
N PRO A 40 10.16 0.56 10.30
CA PRO A 40 11.07 -0.01 11.29
C PRO A 40 10.60 0.09 12.75
N ASP A 41 9.71 1.03 13.06
CA ASP A 41 9.13 1.23 14.39
C ASP A 41 7.93 0.29 14.63
N GLY A 42 7.50 -0.45 13.60
CA GLY A 42 6.40 -1.41 13.65
C GLY A 42 5.03 -0.81 13.29
N ASN A 43 4.96 0.46 12.88
CA ASN A 43 3.71 1.07 12.44
C ASN A 43 3.27 0.49 11.11
N VAL A 44 1.96 0.27 10.97
CA VAL A 44 1.36 -0.15 9.69
C VAL A 44 0.80 1.07 8.98
N ILE A 45 1.32 1.34 7.78
CA ILE A 45 0.92 2.48 6.96
C ILE A 45 0.16 1.95 5.75
N SER A 46 -1.03 2.51 5.52
CA SER A 46 -1.92 2.15 4.43
C SER A 46 -1.90 3.19 3.32
N PHE A 47 -1.72 2.74 2.08
CA PHE A 47 -1.82 3.53 0.86
C PHE A 47 -3.01 3.05 0.04
N VAL A 48 -3.91 3.96 -0.34
CA VAL A 48 -5.17 3.64 -1.00
C VAL A 48 -5.42 4.56 -2.19
N THR A 49 -6.08 4.04 -3.23
CA THR A 49 -6.76 4.83 -4.26
C THR A 49 -8.22 4.38 -4.36
N TYR A 50 -9.09 5.27 -4.82
CA TYR A 50 -10.52 5.01 -5.05
C TYR A 50 -10.83 5.18 -6.54
N ASP A 51 -11.75 4.36 -7.06
CA ASP A 51 -12.35 4.55 -8.39
C ASP A 51 -13.38 5.70 -8.41
#